data_AF-A0A662SER5-F1
#
_entry.id   AF-A0A662SER5-F1
#
_cell.length_a   1.000
_cell.length_b   1.000
_cell.length_c   1.000
_cell.angle_alpha   90.00
_cell.angle_beta   90.00
_cell.angle_gamma   90.00
#
_symmetry.space_group_name_H-M   'P 1'
#
loop_
_entity.id
_entity.type
_entity.pdbx_description
1 polymer ?
#
loop_
_entity_poly.entity_id
_entity_poly.type
_entity_poly.pdbx_seq_one_letter_code
_entity_poly.pdbx_strand_id
1 'polypeptide(L)' 'MPVKIRSARYGRKIRKRYEKIKRMQKSTYVCPKCGVKAVKNVKLGIWRCRKCGVIFTGAAWRP' A
#
# COMPACT_ATOMS: atom_id res chain seq x y z
N MET A 1 -9.09 6.10 -4.67
CA MET A 1 -9.62 5.06 -5.59
C MET A 1 -10.38 4.00 -4.80
N PRO A 2 -11.58 3.60 -5.24
CA PRO A 2 -12.36 2.59 -4.53
C PRO A 2 -11.65 1.24 -4.58
N VAL A 3 -11.44 0.63 -3.43
CA VAL A 3 -10.74 -0.67 -3.27
C VAL A 3 -11.73 -1.82 -2.97
N LYS A 4 -13.02 -1.53 -3.19
CA LYS A 4 -14.17 -2.33 -2.76
C LYS A 4 -14.39 -3.51 -3.70
N ILE A 5 -14.40 -4.73 -3.15
CA ILE A 5 -14.80 -5.92 -3.91
C ILE A 5 -16.33 -5.89 -4.06
N ARG A 6 -16.82 -5.77 -5.31
CA ARG A 6 -18.25 -5.68 -5.63
C ARG A 6 -18.95 -7.04 -5.86
N SER A 7 -18.22 -8.15 -5.83
CA SER A 7 -18.78 -9.50 -5.99
C SER A 7 -19.75 -9.86 -4.86
N ALA A 8 -20.72 -10.75 -5.09
CA ALA A 8 -21.62 -11.30 -4.06
C ALA A 8 -20.97 -12.38 -3.17
N ARG A 9 -19.75 -12.85 -3.50
CA ARG A 9 -19.04 -13.95 -2.79
C ARG A 9 -18.14 -13.46 -1.64
N TYR A 10 -17.66 -14.36 -0.77
CA TYR A 10 -16.71 -14.09 0.32
C TYR A 10 -17.25 -13.39 1.59
N GLY A 11 -18.52 -12.96 1.63
CA GLY A 11 -19.15 -12.35 2.82
C GLY A 11 -18.61 -10.97 3.23
N ARG A 12 -19.38 -10.22 4.04
CA ARG A 12 -19.09 -8.80 4.37
C ARG A 12 -17.81 -8.61 5.20
N LYS A 13 -17.57 -9.47 6.19
CA LYS A 13 -16.45 -9.31 7.16
C LYS A 13 -15.09 -9.49 6.50
N ILE A 14 -14.97 -10.44 5.58
CA ILE A 14 -13.73 -10.71 4.84
C ILE A 14 -13.45 -9.56 3.86
N ARG A 15 -14.46 -9.10 3.11
CA ARG A 15 -14.30 -7.96 2.19
C ARG A 15 -13.86 -6.69 2.90
N LYS A 16 -14.45 -6.35 4.06
CA LYS A 16 -14.03 -5.20 4.86
C LYS A 16 -12.56 -5.29 5.32
N ARG A 17 -12.10 -6.48 5.72
CA ARG A 17 -10.69 -6.70 6.10
C ARG A 17 -9.76 -6.53 4.90
N TYR A 18 -10.11 -7.12 3.76
CA TYR A 18 -9.36 -6.98 2.52
C TYR A 18 -9.26 -5.52 2.06
N GLU A 19 -10.39 -4.79 2.09
CA GLU A 19 -10.44 -3.37 1.74
C GLU A 19 -9.52 -2.51 2.60
N LYS A 20 -9.45 -2.79 3.91
CA LYS A 20 -8.50 -2.10 4.82
C LYS A 20 -7.06 -2.33 4.38
N ILE A 21 -6.66 -3.60 4.16
CA ILE A 21 -5.29 -3.95 3.77
C ILE A 21 -4.93 -3.33 2.42
N LYS A 22 -5.80 -3.46 1.42
CA LYS A 22 -5.52 -2.99 0.08
C LYS A 22 -5.58 -1.46 -0.04
N ARG A 23 -6.32 -0.79 0.85
CA ARG A 23 -6.24 0.66 1.02
C ARG A 23 -4.87 1.07 1.55
N MET A 24 -4.35 0.41 2.59
CA MET A 24 -2.99 0.66 3.09
C MET A 24 -1.95 0.43 2.00
N GLN A 25 -2.01 -0.70 1.30
CA GLN A 25 -1.07 -1.02 0.23
C GLN A 25 -0.99 0.05 -0.88
N LYS A 26 -2.14 0.62 -1.28
CA LYS A 26 -2.22 1.63 -2.35
C LYS A 26 -1.91 3.06 -1.87
N SER A 27 -1.84 3.29 -0.56
CA SER A 27 -1.51 4.59 0.00
C SER A 27 -0.08 4.99 -0.35
N THR A 28 0.15 6.29 -0.46
CA THR A 28 1.49 6.88 -0.58
C THR A 28 2.01 7.25 0.80
N TYR A 29 3.28 6.91 1.06
CA TYR A 29 3.92 7.12 2.36
C TYR A 29 5.06 8.13 2.27
N VAL A 30 5.45 8.66 3.42
CA VAL A 30 6.58 9.58 3.58
C VAL A 30 7.87 8.80 3.37
N CYS A 31 8.77 9.34 2.54
CA CYS A 31 10.10 8.77 2.36
C CYS A 31 11.03 9.20 3.50
N PRO A 32 11.78 8.28 4.12
CA PRO A 32 12.73 8.63 5.19
C PRO A 32 13.92 9.47 4.69
N LYS A 33 14.32 9.35 3.41
CA LYS A 33 15.43 10.14 2.86
C LYS A 33 15.04 11.55 2.44
N CYS A 34 13.94 11.70 1.69
CA CYS A 34 13.59 12.99 1.07
C CYS A 34 12.39 13.69 1.73
N GLY A 35 11.76 13.10 2.74
CA GLY A 35 10.61 13.66 3.46
C GLY A 35 9.30 13.77 2.65
N VAL A 36 9.33 13.48 1.34
CA VAL A 36 8.16 13.62 0.47
C VAL A 36 7.27 12.37 0.53
N LYS A 37 5.95 12.58 0.51
CA LYS A 37 4.91 11.54 0.38
C LYS A 37 4.84 10.95 -1.03
N ALA A 38 5.91 10.29 -1.47
CA ALA A 38 6.04 9.74 -2.82
C ALA A 38 6.44 8.25 -2.86
N VAL A 39 6.47 7.59 -1.70
CA VAL A 39 6.77 6.16 -1.61
C VAL A 39 5.58 5.35 -2.10
N LYS A 40 5.85 4.39 -2.98
CA LYS A 40 4.89 3.37 -3.41
C LYS A 40 5.50 1.98 -3.28
N ASN A 41 4.62 1.01 -3.09
CA ASN A 41 4.98 -0.40 -3.03
C ASN A 41 5.34 -0.90 -4.44
N VAL A 42 6.46 -1.59 -4.59
CA VAL A 42 6.88 -2.22 -5.87
C VAL A 42 6.58 -3.71 -5.84
N LYS A 43 7.04 -4.38 -4.77
CA LYS A 43 6.73 -5.79 -4.47
C LYS A 43 6.43 -5.90 -2.97
N LEU A 44 5.99 -7.07 -2.53
CA LEU A 44 5.80 -7.35 -1.11
C LEU A 44 7.08 -7.03 -0.33
N GLY A 45 6.99 -6.09 0.61
CA GLY A 45 8.11 -5.66 1.45
C GLY A 45 9.19 -4.83 0.74
N ILE A 46 9.03 -4.50 -0.54
CA ILE A 46 9.97 -3.66 -1.30
C ILE A 46 9.26 -2.37 -1.73
N TRP A 47 9.74 -1.26 -1.19
CA TRP A 47 9.18 0.07 -1.38
C TRP A 47 10.13 0.94 -2.17
N ARG A 48 9.59 1.77 -3.07
CA ARG A 48 10.37 2.71 -3.89
C ARG A 48 9.79 4.10 -3.79
N CYS A 49 10.65 5.07 -3.51
CA CYS A 49 10.30 6.48 -3.61
C CYS A 49 10.33 6.93 -5.07
N ARG A 50 9.25 7.57 -5.55
CA ARG A 50 9.20 8.08 -6.93
C ARG A 50 10.09 9.30 -7.16
N LYS A 51 10.40 10.08 -6.12
CA LYS A 51 11.24 11.29 -6.26
C LYS A 51 12.73 10.96 -6.24
N CYS A 52 13.23 10.41 -5.14
CA CYS A 52 14.66 10.14 -4.97
C CYS A 52 15.10 8.78 -5.51
N GLY A 53 14.18 7.94 -6.00
CA GLY A 53 14.49 6.64 -6.59
C GLY A 53 14.92 5.55 -5.60
N VAL A 54 15.11 5.89 -4.32
CA VAL A 54 15.55 4.97 -3.26
C VAL A 54 14.58 3.80 -3.12
N ILE A 55 15.15 2.60 -3.12
CA ILE A 55 14.46 1.34 -2.84
C ILE A 55 14.83 0.93 -1.40
N PHE A 56 13.84 0.57 -0.60
CA PHE A 56 14.05 0.11 0.76
C PHE A 56 13.14 -1.08 1.07
N THR A 57 13.61 -1.90 2.01
CA THR A 57 12.86 -3.04 2.53
C THR A 57 12.05 -2.60 3.76
N GLY A 58 10.78 -2.99 3.82
CA GLY A 58 9.87 -2.63 4.91
C GLY A 58 8.80 -3.70 5.11
N ALA A 59 7.79 -3.42 5.93
CA ALA A 59 6.70 -4.39 6.14
C ALA A 59 5.86 -4.56 4.86
N ALA A 60 5.15 -5.68 4.76
CA ALA A 60 4.44 -6.08 3.53
C ALA A 60 3.37 -5.07 3.08
N TRP A 61 2.69 -4.41 4.04
CA TRP A 61 1.55 -3.51 3.76
C TRP A 61 1.77 -2.07 4.23
N ARG A 62 2.82 -1.82 5.02
CA ARG A 62 3.27 -0.49 5.45
C ARG A 62 4.78 -0.41 5.29
N PRO A 63 5.33 0.66 4.71
CA PRO A 63 6.77 0.86 4.62
C PRO A 63 7.39 1.00 6.00
#